data_AF-A0A433AXX6-F1
#
_entry.id   AF-A0A433AXX6-F1
#
_cell.length_a   1.000
_cell.length_b   1.000
_cell.length_c   1.000
_cell.angle_alpha   90.00
_cell.angle_beta   90.00
_cell.angle_gamma   90.00
#
_symmetry.space_group_name_H-M   'P 1'
#
loop_
_entity.id
_entity.type
_entity.pdbx_description
1 polymer ?
#
loop_
_entity_poly.entity_id
_entity_poly.type
_entity_poly.pdbx_seq_one_letter_code
_entity_poly.pdbx_strand_id
1 'polypeptide(L)'
;MYRIDEFSRSTQAPSVTVLRAIINLYELTSFGWGSSHVFDPHAASVGGFIRGRSMKSVFLSVLSSFLIWAIFPLAALADPIDVSTISCERLVSAYEAKTPSDLSFVNGILNWMGGYHATAEQGTVVDWDKLSDAFNKTVVFCSEHPGIGVLSASEKFMGDNIDDASPQSYDLAIVTCETVLTNKDVIKNIGDTFMWLAGYHASYNNGSTILDIEKFVKQTSDIAEYCEANPKASLVTAAEKFMGEND
;
A
#
# COMPACT_ATOMS: atom_id res chain seq x y z
N MET A 1 20.27 1.31 9.12
CA MET A 1 19.78 2.66 9.46
C MET A 1 20.36 3.63 8.44
N TYR A 2 19.71 3.75 7.28
CA TYR A 2 20.12 4.71 6.25
C TYR A 2 19.54 6.08 6.59
N ARG A 3 20.40 7.09 6.65
CA ARG A 3 20.10 8.44 7.11
C ARG A 3 19.60 9.26 5.90
N ILE A 4 18.36 9.75 5.95
CA ILE A 4 17.66 10.49 4.89
C ILE A 4 18.28 11.88 4.62
N ASP A 5 19.21 12.32 5.45
CA ASP A 5 19.70 13.70 5.48
C ASP A 5 20.65 14.09 4.33
N GLU A 6 21.13 13.13 3.52
CA GLU A 6 22.13 13.40 2.47
C GLU A 6 21.53 13.79 1.11
N PHE A 7 20.22 13.61 0.90
CA PHE A 7 19.56 13.99 -0.37
C PHE A 7 19.30 15.51 -0.49
N SER A 8 19.45 16.27 0.59
CA SER A 8 19.12 17.70 0.65
C SER A 8 20.15 18.63 -0.03
N ARG A 9 21.26 18.12 -0.59
CA ARG A 9 22.38 18.96 -1.07
C ARG A 9 22.64 18.93 -2.58
N SER A 10 21.66 18.52 -3.39
CA SER A 10 21.71 18.67 -4.84
C SER A 10 20.75 19.79 -5.29
N THR A 11 21.29 20.80 -5.97
CA THR A 11 20.55 21.93 -6.59
C THR A 11 19.92 21.56 -7.93
N GLN A 12 19.79 20.27 -8.24
CA GLN A 12 19.16 19.78 -9.47
C GLN A 12 17.72 19.34 -9.16
N ALA A 13 16.76 19.82 -9.96
CA ALA A 13 15.36 19.41 -9.88
C ALA A 13 15.27 17.87 -9.79
N PRO A 14 14.42 17.31 -8.91
CA PRO A 14 14.32 15.86 -8.77
C PRO A 14 13.90 15.26 -10.11
N SER A 15 14.84 14.60 -10.79
CA SER A 15 14.58 13.89 -12.05
C SER A 15 13.67 12.68 -11.83
N VAL A 16 13.14 12.11 -12.91
CA VAL A 16 12.64 10.72 -13.09
C VAL A 16 13.15 9.73 -12.04
N THR A 17 14.46 9.77 -11.81
CA THR A 17 15.20 8.90 -10.90
C THR A 17 14.71 9.00 -9.46
N VAL A 18 14.26 10.18 -9.02
CA VAL A 18 13.73 10.45 -7.68
C VAL A 18 12.30 9.96 -7.55
N LEU A 19 11.44 10.19 -8.54
CA LEU A 19 10.07 9.66 -8.52
C LEU A 19 10.08 8.13 -8.62
N ARG A 20 10.89 7.57 -9.52
CA ARG A 20 11.16 6.13 -9.59
C ARG A 20 11.80 5.60 -8.31
N ALA A 21 12.71 6.34 -7.67
CA ALA A 21 13.27 5.93 -6.39
C ALA A 21 12.25 5.99 -5.25
N ILE A 22 11.29 6.92 -5.27
CA ILE A 22 10.20 6.99 -4.28
C ILE A 22 9.21 5.84 -4.50
N ILE A 23 8.85 5.56 -5.76
CA ILE A 23 8.03 4.40 -6.14
C ILE A 23 8.76 3.10 -5.74
N ASN A 24 10.05 2.97 -6.02
CA ASN A 24 10.88 1.82 -5.63
C ASN A 24 11.21 1.77 -4.12
N LEU A 25 11.17 2.91 -3.41
CA LEU A 25 11.31 2.93 -1.95
C LEU A 25 10.02 2.43 -1.29
N TYR A 26 8.86 2.72 -1.88
CA TYR A 26 7.61 2.06 -1.54
C TYR A 26 7.75 0.54 -1.72
N GLU A 27 8.42 0.06 -2.78
CA GLU A 27 8.75 -1.37 -2.91
C GLU A 27 9.61 -1.93 -1.75
N LEU A 28 10.62 -1.18 -1.30
CA LEU A 28 11.56 -1.65 -0.28
C LEU A 28 11.03 -1.59 1.15
N THR A 29 10.07 -0.72 1.45
CA THR A 29 9.51 -0.57 2.82
C THR A 29 8.13 -1.18 2.98
N SER A 30 7.37 -1.38 1.90
CA SER A 30 5.93 -1.66 1.98
C SER A 30 5.55 -3.10 1.64
N PHE A 31 6.43 -3.92 1.04
CA PHE A 31 6.07 -5.28 0.57
C PHE A 31 6.86 -6.43 1.23
N GLY A 32 6.87 -6.46 2.56
CA GLY A 32 7.05 -7.70 3.34
C GLY A 32 5.77 -8.58 3.36
N TRP A 33 4.99 -8.59 2.28
CA TRP A 33 3.64 -9.16 2.22
C TRP A 33 3.58 -10.68 1.93
N GLY A 34 4.71 -11.37 2.05
CA GLY A 34 4.81 -12.80 1.79
C GLY A 34 5.57 -13.52 2.89
N SER A 35 4.95 -13.72 4.06
CA SER A 35 5.35 -14.78 5.00
C SER A 35 4.17 -15.18 5.89
N SER A 36 3.46 -16.18 5.39
CA SER A 36 2.68 -17.20 6.10
C SER A 36 2.63 -17.10 7.63
N HIS A 37 1.49 -16.67 8.16
CA HIS A 37 0.95 -17.23 9.40
C HIS A 37 -0.37 -17.92 9.07
N VAL A 38 -0.22 -19.17 8.60
CA VAL A 38 -1.29 -20.16 8.64
C VAL A 38 -1.68 -20.31 10.11
N PHE A 39 -2.90 -19.90 10.45
CA PHE A 39 -3.57 -20.24 11.70
C PHE A 39 -3.70 -21.76 11.75
N ASP A 40 -3.09 -22.38 12.76
CA ASP A 40 -3.25 -23.82 13.05
C ASP A 40 -4.03 -23.94 14.38
N PRO A 41 -5.35 -24.21 14.36
CA PRO A 41 -6.11 -24.44 15.57
C PRO A 41 -6.24 -25.95 15.76
N HIS A 42 -5.47 -26.55 16.67
CA HIS A 42 -5.83 -27.74 17.47
C HIS A 42 -4.56 -28.35 18.12
N ALA A 43 -4.48 -28.34 19.45
CA ALA A 43 -4.28 -29.54 20.27
C ALA A 43 -3.93 -29.17 21.72
N ALA A 44 -4.82 -29.55 22.62
CA ALA A 44 -4.59 -29.56 24.05
C ALA A 44 -3.89 -30.86 24.51
N SER A 45 -3.11 -30.72 25.59
CA SER A 45 -2.96 -31.68 26.70
C SER A 45 -1.97 -32.88 26.58
N VAL A 46 -1.54 -33.29 27.79
CA VAL A 46 -0.75 -34.46 28.23
C VAL A 46 0.78 -34.27 28.09
N GLY A 47 1.64 -34.34 29.10
CA GLY A 47 1.62 -35.03 30.40
C GLY A 47 2.85 -35.96 30.49
N GLY A 48 3.72 -35.80 31.50
CA GLY A 48 4.54 -36.90 32.06
C GLY A 48 6.05 -37.03 31.72
N PHE A 49 6.87 -36.78 32.74
CA PHE A 49 7.82 -37.72 33.38
C PHE A 49 9.17 -38.17 32.73
N ILE A 50 10.26 -37.75 33.40
CA ILE A 50 11.56 -38.42 33.71
C ILE A 50 12.48 -38.93 32.56
N ARG A 51 13.75 -38.46 32.52
CA ARG A 51 14.95 -39.11 33.09
C ARG A 51 16.25 -38.41 32.67
N GLY A 52 17.12 -38.12 33.63
CA GLY A 52 18.49 -37.67 33.34
C GLY A 52 19.40 -38.78 32.84
N ARG A 53 20.37 -38.42 31.98
CA ARG A 53 21.66 -39.12 31.86
C ARG A 53 22.72 -38.17 31.27
N SER A 54 23.75 -37.93 32.07
CA SER A 54 25.01 -37.29 31.67
C SER A 54 25.96 -38.34 31.08
N MET A 55 26.60 -38.08 29.92
CA MET A 55 28.05 -38.26 29.71
C MET A 55 28.54 -37.86 28.30
N LYS A 56 29.43 -36.85 28.27
CA LYS A 56 30.73 -36.75 27.57
C LYS A 56 30.89 -37.21 26.10
N SER A 57 31.15 -36.21 25.23
CA SER A 57 32.25 -36.06 24.24
C SER A 57 32.96 -37.31 23.70
N VAL A 58 33.04 -37.45 22.35
CA VAL A 58 34.28 -37.68 21.54
C VAL A 58 34.00 -37.43 20.02
N PHE A 59 34.75 -36.47 19.47
CA PHE A 59 35.38 -36.27 18.15
C PHE A 59 34.99 -36.99 16.82
N LEU A 60 34.92 -36.15 15.77
CA LEU A 60 35.47 -36.22 14.38
C LEU A 60 35.11 -37.40 13.45
N SER A 61 34.48 -37.09 12.30
CA SER A 61 35.13 -37.07 10.96
C SER A 61 34.15 -37.02 9.78
N VAL A 62 34.67 -36.51 8.65
CA VAL A 62 34.32 -36.75 7.23
C VAL A 62 33.52 -35.65 6.49
N LEU A 63 34.28 -34.98 5.61
CA LEU A 63 33.86 -34.23 4.43
C LEU A 63 32.83 -34.98 3.58
N SER A 64 31.66 -34.39 3.31
CA SER A 64 30.84 -34.79 2.17
C SER A 64 29.87 -33.69 1.75
N SER A 65 29.95 -33.35 0.46
CA SER A 65 28.90 -32.73 -0.36
C SER A 65 28.63 -31.22 -0.22
N PHE A 66 29.33 -30.47 -1.09
CA PHE A 66 28.75 -29.37 -1.85
C PHE A 66 27.39 -29.78 -2.48
N LEU A 67 26.52 -28.78 -2.68
CA LEU A 67 25.19 -28.81 -3.32
C LEU A 67 24.02 -29.19 -2.40
N ILE A 68 23.45 -28.20 -1.71
CA ILE A 68 21.98 -27.99 -1.68
C ILE A 68 21.70 -26.49 -1.67
N TRP A 69 21.14 -26.03 -2.80
CA TRP A 69 20.36 -24.82 -3.04
C TRP A 69 20.81 -23.48 -2.43
N ALA A 70 21.33 -22.62 -3.32
CA ALA A 70 20.91 -21.23 -3.32
C ALA A 70 19.38 -21.21 -3.53
N ILE A 71 18.63 -21.25 -2.43
CA ILE A 71 17.25 -20.79 -2.41
C ILE A 71 17.38 -19.28 -2.55
N PHE A 72 17.56 -18.80 -3.78
CA PHE A 72 17.12 -17.46 -4.07
C PHE A 72 15.63 -17.49 -3.75
N PRO A 73 15.12 -16.68 -2.80
CA PRO A 73 13.70 -16.43 -2.77
C PRO A 73 13.39 -15.89 -4.17
N LEU A 74 12.71 -16.69 -5.00
CA LEU A 74 11.96 -16.10 -6.09
C LEU A 74 11.09 -15.07 -5.38
N ALA A 75 11.24 -13.80 -5.76
CA ALA A 75 10.28 -12.79 -5.35
C ALA A 75 8.91 -13.39 -5.67
N ALA A 76 8.16 -13.74 -4.63
CA ALA A 76 6.85 -14.30 -4.81
C ALA A 76 6.05 -13.18 -5.48
N LEU A 77 5.58 -13.43 -6.70
CA LEU A 77 4.65 -12.52 -7.37
C LEU A 77 3.49 -12.31 -6.40
N ALA A 78 3.20 -11.05 -6.08
CA ALA A 78 2.15 -10.75 -5.13
C ALA A 78 0.82 -10.96 -5.84
N ASP A 79 0.06 -11.98 -5.42
CA ASP A 79 -1.26 -12.23 -5.99
C ASP A 79 -2.14 -10.97 -5.87
N PRO A 80 -2.97 -10.65 -6.90
CA PRO A 80 -3.90 -9.54 -6.82
C PRO A 80 -4.76 -9.61 -5.56
N ILE A 81 -4.91 -8.48 -4.90
CA ILE A 81 -5.64 -8.38 -3.64
C ILE A 81 -7.10 -8.08 -3.97
N ASP A 82 -8.01 -8.97 -3.58
CA ASP A 82 -9.43 -8.62 -3.52
C ASP A 82 -9.70 -7.83 -2.23
N VAL A 83 -9.81 -6.51 -2.36
CA VAL A 83 -9.99 -5.58 -1.26
C VAL A 83 -11.31 -5.84 -0.51
N SER A 84 -12.31 -6.42 -1.18
CA SER A 84 -13.60 -6.79 -0.56
C SER A 84 -13.47 -7.89 0.51
N THR A 85 -12.40 -8.69 0.45
CA THR A 85 -12.16 -9.81 1.36
C THR A 85 -11.39 -9.41 2.62
N ILE A 86 -10.90 -8.17 2.69
CA ILE A 86 -10.15 -7.68 3.85
C ILE A 86 -11.14 -7.47 5.01
N SER A 87 -10.92 -8.17 6.12
CA SER A 87 -11.73 -8.02 7.34
C SER A 87 -11.25 -6.85 8.19
N CYS A 88 -12.17 -6.28 8.96
CA CYS A 88 -11.88 -5.28 9.99
C CYS A 88 -10.84 -5.80 11.00
N GLU A 89 -10.91 -7.08 11.38
CA GLU A 89 -9.90 -7.73 12.22
C GLU A 89 -8.49 -7.63 11.62
N ARG A 90 -8.33 -7.90 10.32
CA ARG A 90 -7.03 -7.82 9.64
C ARG A 90 -6.50 -6.39 9.63
N LEU A 91 -7.35 -5.42 9.32
CA LEU A 91 -6.97 -4.00 9.30
C LEU A 91 -6.52 -3.52 10.68
N VAL A 92 -7.30 -3.81 11.72
CA VAL A 92 -7.01 -3.40 13.09
C VAL A 92 -5.73 -4.07 13.60
N SER A 93 -5.56 -5.36 13.35
CA SER A 93 -4.33 -6.09 13.73
C SER A 93 -3.08 -5.44 13.13
N ALA A 94 -3.13 -5.08 11.84
CA ALA A 94 -2.04 -4.37 11.18
C ALA A 94 -1.82 -2.96 11.77
N TYR A 95 -2.91 -2.22 11.99
CA TYR A 95 -2.85 -0.88 12.58
C TYR A 95 -2.22 -0.89 13.99
N GLU A 96 -2.55 -1.89 14.81
CA GLU A 96 -2.02 -2.06 16.16
C GLU A 96 -0.58 -2.57 16.20
N ALA A 97 -0.19 -3.41 15.24
CA ALA A 97 1.18 -3.91 15.11
C ALA A 97 2.19 -2.77 14.87
N LYS A 98 1.76 -1.70 14.18
CA LYS A 98 2.54 -0.46 13.95
C LYS A 98 3.91 -0.70 13.31
N THR A 99 4.10 -1.83 12.63
CA THR A 99 5.31 -2.03 11.83
C THR A 99 5.24 -1.17 10.57
N PRO A 100 6.38 -0.77 9.97
CA PRO A 100 6.36 0.02 8.75
C PRO A 100 5.57 -0.63 7.59
N SER A 101 5.64 -1.95 7.46
CA SER A 101 4.88 -2.70 6.45
C SER A 101 3.38 -2.72 6.75
N ASP A 102 3.00 -2.88 8.02
CA ASP A 102 1.59 -2.92 8.41
C ASP A 102 0.93 -1.55 8.28
N LEU A 103 1.63 -0.47 8.64
CA LEU A 103 1.13 0.88 8.41
C LEU A 103 1.05 1.23 6.92
N SER A 104 1.99 0.74 6.11
CA SER A 104 1.91 0.86 4.65
C SER A 104 0.67 0.14 4.10
N PHE A 105 0.37 -1.06 4.61
CA PHE A 105 -0.86 -1.78 4.26
C PHE A 105 -2.12 -0.99 4.62
N VAL A 106 -2.22 -0.55 5.88
CA VAL A 106 -3.40 0.20 6.35
C VAL A 106 -3.58 1.48 5.53
N ASN A 107 -2.53 2.26 5.34
CA ASN A 107 -2.59 3.50 4.57
C ASN A 107 -2.93 3.24 3.10
N GLY A 108 -2.32 2.21 2.49
CA GLY A 108 -2.58 1.85 1.10
C GLY A 108 -4.04 1.45 0.88
N ILE A 109 -4.56 0.53 1.70
CA ILE A 109 -5.95 0.07 1.58
C ILE A 109 -6.95 1.19 1.86
N LEU A 110 -6.72 2.02 2.88
CA LEU A 110 -7.65 3.11 3.20
C LEU A 110 -7.62 4.22 2.14
N ASN A 111 -6.46 4.56 1.57
CA ASN A 111 -6.40 5.48 0.44
C ASN A 111 -7.08 4.93 -0.80
N TRP A 112 -6.86 3.64 -1.11
CA TRP A 112 -7.56 2.97 -2.21
C TRP A 112 -9.07 3.02 -2.01
N MET A 113 -9.57 2.70 -0.81
CA MET A 113 -11.00 2.80 -0.50
C MET A 113 -11.51 4.24 -0.56
N GLY A 114 -10.70 5.21 -0.15
CA GLY A 114 -11.02 6.63 -0.25
C GLY A 114 -11.33 7.06 -1.68
N GLY A 115 -10.55 6.56 -2.65
CA GLY A 115 -10.82 6.79 -4.07
C GLY A 115 -11.97 5.94 -4.59
N TYR A 116 -12.04 4.68 -4.19
CA TYR A 116 -13.09 3.76 -4.62
C TYR A 116 -14.50 4.25 -4.25
N HIS A 117 -14.64 4.87 -3.07
CA HIS A 117 -15.91 5.44 -2.61
C HIS A 117 -16.17 6.86 -3.10
N ALA A 118 -15.23 7.50 -3.80
CA ALA A 118 -15.41 8.87 -4.27
C ALA A 118 -16.52 8.93 -5.33
N THR A 119 -17.41 9.92 -5.20
CA THR A 119 -18.59 10.02 -6.06
C THR A 119 -18.34 10.85 -7.31
N ALA A 120 -19.28 10.80 -8.26
CA ALA A 120 -19.20 11.59 -9.48
C ALA A 120 -19.22 13.09 -9.18
N GLU A 121 -19.96 13.50 -8.16
CA GLU A 121 -20.07 14.87 -7.67
C GLU A 121 -18.78 15.36 -7.01
N GLN A 122 -18.10 14.50 -6.25
CA GLN A 122 -16.79 14.79 -5.66
C GLN A 122 -15.69 14.85 -6.72
N GLY A 123 -15.82 14.05 -7.79
CA GLY A 123 -14.85 13.99 -8.87
C GLY A 123 -13.46 13.63 -8.34
N THR A 124 -12.46 14.43 -8.69
CA THR A 124 -11.05 14.24 -8.28
C THR A 124 -10.62 15.18 -7.16
N VAL A 125 -11.58 15.72 -6.40
CA VAL A 125 -11.33 16.63 -5.29
C VAL A 125 -11.13 15.82 -4.00
N VAL A 126 -9.96 15.99 -3.37
CA VAL A 126 -9.60 15.28 -2.14
C VAL A 126 -9.31 16.26 -1.02
N ASP A 127 -9.95 16.05 0.12
CA ASP A 127 -9.61 16.71 1.39
C ASP A 127 -8.89 15.72 2.29
N TRP A 128 -7.55 15.80 2.35
CA TRP A 128 -6.73 14.83 3.07
C TRP A 128 -7.01 14.81 4.58
N ASP A 129 -7.38 15.95 5.18
CA ASP A 129 -7.68 16.04 6.60
C ASP A 129 -9.00 15.32 6.89
N LYS A 130 -10.05 15.59 6.09
CA LYS A 130 -11.33 14.90 6.23
C LYS A 130 -11.25 13.40 5.90
N LEU A 131 -10.47 13.05 4.89
CA LEU A 131 -10.24 11.66 4.50
C LEU A 131 -9.51 10.91 5.63
N SER A 132 -8.51 11.53 6.26
CA SER A 132 -7.82 11.00 7.44
C SER A 132 -8.78 10.82 8.63
N ASP A 133 -9.69 11.77 8.86
CA ASP A 133 -10.74 11.61 9.88
C ASP A 133 -11.69 10.44 9.57
N ALA A 134 -12.04 10.23 8.30
CA ALA A 134 -12.80 9.06 7.86
C ALA A 134 -12.03 7.75 8.05
N PHE A 135 -10.71 7.75 7.84
CA PHE A 135 -9.83 6.60 8.11
C PHE A 135 -9.86 6.24 9.59
N ASN A 136 -9.73 7.24 10.47
CA ASN A 136 -9.80 7.04 11.91
C ASN A 136 -11.15 6.46 12.35
N LYS A 137 -12.27 7.00 11.84
CA LYS A 137 -13.62 6.47 12.10
C LYS A 137 -13.76 5.02 11.62
N THR A 138 -13.20 4.69 10.45
CA THR A 138 -13.20 3.33 9.90
C THR A 138 -12.44 2.36 10.81
N VAL A 139 -11.24 2.74 11.26
CA VAL A 139 -10.43 1.91 12.17
C VAL A 139 -11.13 1.69 13.51
N VAL A 140 -11.72 2.75 14.10
CA VAL A 140 -12.50 2.66 15.35
C VAL A 140 -13.69 1.71 15.17
N PHE A 141 -14.49 1.91 14.12
CA PHE A 141 -15.60 1.01 13.82
C PHE A 141 -15.14 -0.44 13.63
N CYS A 142 -14.04 -0.65 12.91
CA CYS A 142 -13.49 -1.98 12.70
C CYS A 142 -13.04 -2.68 14.00
N SER A 143 -12.54 -1.92 14.98
CA SER A 143 -12.17 -2.47 16.29
C SER A 143 -13.37 -2.97 17.10
N GLU A 144 -14.54 -2.37 16.89
CA GLU A 144 -15.80 -2.76 17.53
C GLU A 144 -16.50 -3.90 16.76
N HIS A 145 -16.14 -4.09 15.49
CA HIS A 145 -16.82 -5.01 14.56
C HIS A 145 -15.84 -5.85 13.72
N PRO A 146 -15.01 -6.72 14.33
CA PRO A 146 -13.94 -7.43 13.64
C PRO A 146 -14.40 -8.33 12.48
N GLY A 147 -15.62 -8.85 12.55
CA GLY A 147 -16.20 -9.72 11.51
C GLY A 147 -16.79 -9.02 10.28
N ILE A 148 -16.75 -7.68 10.22
CA ILE A 148 -17.21 -6.91 9.05
C ILE A 148 -16.06 -6.74 8.06
N GLY A 149 -16.36 -6.72 6.75
CA GLY A 149 -15.38 -6.37 5.71
C GLY A 149 -15.04 -4.88 5.74
N VAL A 150 -13.76 -4.54 5.61
CA VAL A 150 -13.29 -3.15 5.67
C VAL A 150 -13.92 -2.29 4.59
N LEU A 151 -14.16 -2.85 3.39
CA LEU A 151 -14.80 -2.11 2.30
C LEU A 151 -16.21 -1.61 2.68
N SER A 152 -16.99 -2.44 3.37
CA SER A 152 -18.32 -2.05 3.89
C SER A 152 -18.24 -1.14 5.12
N ALA A 153 -17.17 -1.23 5.90
CA ALA A 153 -16.93 -0.31 7.02
C ALA A 153 -16.56 1.09 6.52
N SER A 154 -15.68 1.18 5.52
CA SER A 154 -15.21 2.45 4.94
C SER A 154 -16.31 3.20 4.21
N GLU A 155 -17.24 2.50 3.55
CA GLU A 155 -18.40 3.10 2.89
C GLU A 155 -19.23 3.99 3.85
N LYS A 156 -19.27 3.65 5.15
CA LYS A 156 -20.02 4.41 6.16
C LYS A 156 -19.44 5.80 6.45
N PHE A 157 -18.17 6.03 6.10
CA PHE A 157 -17.42 7.21 6.51
C PHE A 157 -16.74 7.93 5.34
N MET A 158 -16.67 7.29 4.17
CA MET A 158 -16.06 7.82 2.95
C MET A 158 -17.13 8.14 1.88
N GLY A 159 -16.71 8.68 0.74
CA GLY A 159 -17.61 9.09 -0.35
C GLY A 159 -18.56 10.20 0.11
N ASP A 160 -19.86 10.03 -0.15
CA ASP A 160 -20.92 10.97 0.25
C ASP A 160 -21.02 11.22 1.77
N ASN A 161 -20.37 10.39 2.58
CA ASN A 161 -20.32 10.55 4.04
C ASN A 161 -19.18 11.47 4.52
N ILE A 162 -18.37 11.99 3.59
CA ILE A 162 -17.40 13.05 3.86
C ILE A 162 -18.08 14.40 3.56
N ASP A 163 -18.14 15.27 4.57
CA ASP A 163 -18.69 16.63 4.45
C ASP A 163 -18.08 17.38 3.25
N ASP A 164 -18.88 18.23 2.60
CA ASP A 164 -18.53 19.06 1.42
C ASP A 164 -17.10 19.61 1.40
N ALA A 165 -16.52 19.78 0.20
CA ALA A 165 -15.18 20.34 0.01
C ALA A 165 -14.92 21.57 0.90
N SER A 166 -13.82 21.53 1.65
CA SER A 166 -13.34 22.64 2.47
C SER A 166 -12.34 23.51 1.70
N PRO A 167 -11.93 24.67 2.23
CA PRO A 167 -10.83 25.44 1.65
C PRO A 167 -9.49 24.69 1.56
N GLN A 168 -9.34 23.56 2.28
CA GLN A 168 -8.16 22.70 2.26
C GLN A 168 -8.26 21.57 1.21
N SER A 169 -9.42 21.41 0.58
CA SER A 169 -9.61 20.44 -0.48
C SER A 169 -8.74 20.76 -1.69
N TYR A 170 -8.27 19.70 -2.34
CA TYR A 170 -7.29 19.74 -3.39
C TYR A 170 -7.79 18.96 -4.61
N ASP A 171 -7.98 19.64 -5.74
CA ASP A 171 -8.38 18.99 -6.97
C ASP A 171 -7.17 18.40 -7.70
N LEU A 172 -7.14 17.07 -7.80
CA LEU A 172 -6.07 16.34 -8.48
C LEU A 172 -6.03 16.66 -9.99
N ALA A 173 -7.13 17.12 -10.59
CA ALA A 173 -7.18 17.51 -12.00
C ALA A 173 -6.42 18.81 -12.29
N ILE A 174 -6.19 19.66 -11.29
CA ILE A 174 -5.40 20.90 -11.43
C ILE A 174 -3.90 20.62 -11.32
N VAL A 175 -3.53 19.51 -10.70
CA VAL A 175 -2.13 19.11 -10.50
C VAL A 175 -1.52 18.76 -11.84
N THR A 176 -0.51 19.52 -12.26
CA THR A 176 0.21 19.20 -13.49
C THR A 176 1.27 18.13 -13.24
N CYS A 177 1.60 17.40 -14.30
CA CYS A 177 2.74 16.50 -14.33
C CYS A 177 4.05 17.20 -13.91
N GLU A 178 4.27 18.45 -14.33
CA GLU A 178 5.41 19.25 -13.85
C GLU A 178 5.36 19.47 -12.33
N THR A 179 4.19 19.73 -11.77
CA THR A 179 4.01 19.90 -10.32
C THR A 179 4.34 18.62 -9.59
N VAL A 180 3.88 17.46 -10.08
CA VAL A 180 4.20 16.14 -9.50
C VAL A 180 5.70 15.86 -9.50
N LEU A 181 6.44 16.36 -10.49
CA LEU A 181 7.88 16.13 -10.62
C LEU A 181 8.74 17.14 -9.86
N THR A 182 8.21 18.31 -9.49
CA THR A 182 9.03 19.42 -8.99
C THR A 182 8.61 19.94 -7.61
N ASN A 183 7.35 19.79 -7.23
CA ASN A 183 6.82 20.29 -5.97
C ASN A 183 7.00 19.25 -4.85
N LYS A 184 7.80 19.59 -3.84
CA LYS A 184 8.13 18.69 -2.73
C LYS A 184 6.92 18.28 -1.89
N ASP A 185 5.94 19.16 -1.73
CA ASP A 185 4.75 18.90 -0.92
C ASP A 185 3.83 17.90 -1.64
N VAL A 186 3.74 18.01 -2.98
CA VAL A 186 3.01 17.03 -3.81
C VAL A 186 3.75 15.69 -3.82
N ILE A 187 5.07 15.70 -4.04
CA ILE A 187 5.90 14.47 -4.05
C ILE A 187 5.78 13.70 -2.74
N LYS A 188 5.68 14.39 -1.60
CA LYS A 188 5.58 13.75 -0.28
C LYS A 188 4.39 12.79 -0.18
N ASN A 189 3.26 13.13 -0.79
CA ASN A 189 2.01 12.37 -0.71
C ASN A 189 1.68 11.66 -2.04
N ILE A 190 2.64 11.53 -2.96
CA ILE A 190 2.35 11.03 -4.31
C ILE A 190 1.93 9.55 -4.32
N GLY A 191 2.46 8.74 -3.39
CA GLY A 191 2.05 7.35 -3.22
C GLY A 191 0.58 7.24 -2.80
N ASP A 192 0.17 8.03 -1.81
CA ASP A 192 -1.23 8.08 -1.33
C ASP A 192 -2.16 8.60 -2.43
N THR A 193 -1.71 9.60 -3.19
CA THR A 193 -2.44 10.16 -4.34
C THR A 193 -2.64 9.10 -5.43
N PHE A 194 -1.60 8.35 -5.79
CA PHE A 194 -1.72 7.28 -6.78
C PHE A 194 -2.61 6.14 -6.29
N MET A 195 -2.51 5.77 -5.01
CA MET A 195 -3.34 4.73 -4.45
C MET A 195 -4.82 5.14 -4.43
N TRP A 196 -5.10 6.41 -4.10
CA TRP A 196 -6.44 6.99 -4.21
C TRP A 196 -6.94 6.97 -5.66
N LEU A 197 -6.13 7.40 -6.63
CA LEU A 197 -6.49 7.36 -8.06
C LEU A 197 -6.73 5.93 -8.56
N ALA A 198 -5.97 4.95 -8.08
CA ALA A 198 -6.18 3.55 -8.43
C ALA A 198 -7.55 3.05 -7.92
N GLY A 199 -7.94 3.43 -6.70
CA GLY A 199 -9.27 3.15 -6.17
C GLY A 199 -10.37 3.86 -6.95
N TYR A 200 -10.17 5.14 -7.26
CA TYR A 200 -11.08 5.95 -8.07
C TYR A 200 -11.36 5.28 -9.41
N HIS A 201 -10.32 4.93 -10.18
CA HIS A 201 -10.52 4.25 -11.45
C HIS A 201 -11.13 2.84 -11.32
N ALA A 202 -10.85 2.14 -10.21
CA ALA A 202 -11.46 0.84 -9.96
C ALA A 202 -12.97 0.90 -9.74
N SER A 203 -13.50 1.98 -9.15
CA SER A 203 -14.95 2.16 -8.97
C SER A 203 -15.67 2.37 -10.30
N TYR A 204 -15.06 3.11 -11.23
CA TYR A 204 -15.58 3.29 -12.59
C TYR A 204 -15.38 2.06 -13.49
N ASN A 205 -14.42 1.18 -13.18
CA ASN A 205 -14.21 -0.10 -13.87
C ASN A 205 -15.15 -1.18 -13.31
N ASN A 206 -16.44 -1.05 -13.60
CA ASN A 206 -17.49 -1.99 -13.19
C ASN A 206 -17.51 -2.30 -11.67
N GLY A 207 -17.02 -1.39 -10.83
CA GLY A 207 -16.88 -1.62 -9.38
C GLY A 207 -15.89 -2.74 -9.03
N SER A 208 -14.77 -2.85 -9.76
CA SER A 208 -13.74 -3.85 -9.48
C SER A 208 -13.15 -3.65 -8.07
N THR A 209 -13.16 -4.71 -7.27
CA THR A 209 -12.54 -4.72 -5.93
C THR A 209 -11.11 -5.24 -5.95
N ILE A 210 -10.54 -5.44 -7.14
CA ILE A 210 -9.22 -6.04 -7.32
C ILE A 210 -8.14 -4.96 -7.40
N LEU A 211 -7.22 -5.01 -6.44
CA LEU A 211 -5.97 -4.25 -6.44
C LEU A 211 -4.82 -5.17 -6.85
N ASP A 212 -4.43 -5.07 -8.12
CA ASP A 212 -3.23 -5.73 -8.65
C ASP A 212 -2.01 -4.83 -8.42
N ILE A 213 -1.16 -5.20 -7.48
CA ILE A 213 -0.01 -4.40 -7.04
C ILE A 213 1.05 -4.28 -8.15
N GLU A 214 1.30 -5.36 -8.90
CA GLU A 214 2.29 -5.34 -9.98
C GLU A 214 1.82 -4.44 -11.13
N LYS A 215 0.54 -4.55 -11.47
CA LYS A 215 -0.10 -3.65 -12.43
C LYS A 215 -0.04 -2.20 -11.94
N PHE A 216 -0.35 -1.95 -10.67
CA PHE A 216 -0.30 -0.61 -10.08
C PHE A 216 1.11 0.00 -10.13
N VAL A 217 2.14 -0.75 -9.75
CA VAL A 217 3.55 -0.30 -9.83
C VAL A 217 3.93 0.02 -11.27
N LYS A 218 3.55 -0.85 -12.23
CA LYS A 218 3.81 -0.57 -13.63
C LYS A 218 3.08 0.69 -14.11
N GLN A 219 1.81 0.85 -13.78
CA GLN A 219 1.01 2.01 -14.18
C GLN A 219 1.57 3.32 -13.61
N THR A 220 1.99 3.33 -12.34
CA THR A 220 2.62 4.52 -11.73
C THR A 220 3.96 4.85 -12.37
N SER A 221 4.74 3.85 -12.79
CA SER A 221 5.96 4.06 -13.59
C SER A 221 5.64 4.64 -14.98
N ASP A 222 4.63 4.12 -15.68
CA ASP A 222 4.21 4.62 -16.99
C ASP A 222 3.68 6.08 -16.88
N ILE A 223 2.97 6.41 -15.80
CA ILE A 223 2.53 7.79 -15.48
C ILE A 223 3.73 8.71 -15.29
N ALA A 224 4.76 8.28 -14.54
CA ALA A 224 5.97 9.07 -14.33
C ALA A 224 6.66 9.42 -15.67
N GLU A 225 6.85 8.42 -16.55
CA GLU A 225 7.42 8.61 -17.89
C GLU A 225 6.56 9.55 -18.75
N TYR A 226 5.24 9.38 -18.72
CA TYR A 226 4.33 10.26 -19.43
C TYR A 226 4.41 11.70 -18.92
N CYS A 227 4.51 11.89 -17.61
CA CYS A 227 4.56 13.21 -17.01
C CYS A 227 5.82 13.98 -17.37
N GLU A 228 6.95 13.31 -17.57
CA GLU A 228 8.18 13.93 -18.06
C GLU A 228 8.05 14.42 -19.50
N ALA A 229 7.41 13.60 -20.35
CA ALA A 229 7.16 13.96 -21.74
C ALA A 229 6.06 15.03 -21.89
N ASN A 230 5.16 15.15 -20.90
CA ASN A 230 3.95 15.98 -20.97
C ASN A 230 3.79 16.85 -19.71
N PRO A 231 4.72 17.79 -19.42
CA PRO A 231 4.74 18.54 -18.16
C PRO A 231 3.46 19.36 -17.89
N LYS A 232 2.76 19.76 -18.96
CA LYS A 232 1.50 20.54 -18.88
C LYS A 232 0.24 19.69 -18.77
N ALA A 233 0.32 18.36 -18.95
CA ALA A 233 -0.82 17.49 -18.73
C ALA A 233 -1.18 17.46 -17.24
N SER A 234 -2.46 17.26 -16.91
CA SER A 234 -2.85 17.01 -15.53
C SER A 234 -2.49 15.59 -15.10
N LEU A 235 -2.30 15.40 -13.80
CA LEU A 235 -2.06 14.10 -13.18
C LEU A 235 -3.24 13.15 -13.44
N VAL A 236 -4.47 13.65 -13.35
CA VAL A 236 -5.68 12.89 -13.67
C VAL A 236 -5.69 12.42 -15.12
N THR A 237 -5.30 13.28 -16.09
CA THR A 237 -5.19 12.85 -17.50
C THR A 237 -4.19 11.71 -17.67
N ALA A 238 -3.07 11.76 -16.95
CA ALA A 238 -2.08 10.69 -16.97
C ALA A 238 -2.63 9.42 -16.31
N ALA A 239 -3.30 9.54 -15.15
CA ALA A 239 -3.93 8.42 -14.46
C ALA A 239 -5.01 7.76 -15.31
N GLU A 240 -5.94 8.51 -15.91
CA GLU A 240 -6.95 8.00 -16.84
C GLU A 240 -6.33 7.17 -17.97
N LYS A 241 -5.22 7.64 -18.54
CA LYS A 241 -4.52 6.96 -19.64
C LYS A 241 -3.98 5.57 -19.26
N PHE A 242 -3.48 5.40 -18.02
CA PHE A 242 -2.77 4.17 -17.64
C PHE A 242 -3.54 3.31 -16.63
N MET A 243 -4.35 3.92 -15.77
CA MET A 243 -5.16 3.29 -14.72
C MET A 243 -6.63 3.11 -15.11
N GLY A 244 -7.15 3.94 -16.02
CA GLY A 244 -8.50 3.78 -16.56
C GLY A 244 -8.69 2.49 -17.36
N GLU A 245 -9.95 2.16 -17.63
CA GLU A 245 -10.27 1.12 -18.62
C GLU A 245 -9.75 1.59 -19.99
N ASN A 246 -8.75 0.86 -20.52
CA ASN A 246 -8.43 0.93 -21.93
C ASN A 246 -9.29 -0.14 -22.62
N ASP A 247 -10.38 0.28 -23.26
CA ASP A 247 -11.11 -0.55 -24.23
C ASP A 247 -10.18 -1.04 -25.37
#